data_AF-A0AAV5Z4T5-F1
#
_entry.id   AF-A0AAV5Z4T5-F1
#
_cell.length_a   1.000
_cell.length_b   1.000
_cell.length_c   1.000
_cell.angle_alpha   90.00
_cell.angle_beta   90.00
_cell.angle_gamma   90.00
#
_symmetry.space_group_name_H-M   'P 1'
#
loop_
_entity.id
_entity.type
_entity.pdbx_description
1 polymer ?
#
loop_
_entity_poly.entity_id
_entity_poly.type
_entity_poly.pdbx_seq_one_letter_code
_entity_poly.pdbx_strand_id
1 'polypeptide(L)' 'MSRYAVNSLLYRLKKDQDFRARFEADARAALVGFDLTDAERAAFVARDIRKINELGGYLHLVMSVPGLAAH' A
#
# COMPACT_ATOMS: atom_id res chain seq x y z
N MET A 1 12.40 2.64 9.99
CA MET A 1 11.72 2.36 8.71
C MET A 1 10.63 3.40 8.53
N SER A 2 10.69 4.13 7.41
CA SER A 2 10.14 5.49 7.31
C SER A 2 8.67 5.49 6.90
N ARG A 3 7.83 6.18 7.69
CA ARG A 3 6.46 6.59 7.30
C ARG A 3 6.39 7.13 5.87
N TYR A 4 7.49 7.69 5.36
CA TYR A 4 7.59 8.20 4.00
C TYR A 4 7.34 7.12 2.94
N ALA A 5 7.91 5.91 3.07
CA ALA A 5 7.78 4.86 2.05
C ALA A 5 6.33 4.36 1.96
N VAL A 6 5.71 4.08 3.11
CA VAL A 6 4.30 3.68 3.22
C VAL A 6 3.37 4.74 2.62
N ASN A 7 3.54 6.01 3.00
CA ASN A 7 2.67 7.08 2.51
C ASN A 7 2.91 7.43 1.05
N SER A 8 4.14 7.34 0.56
CA SER A 8 4.47 7.51 -0.87
C SER A 8 3.82 6.43 -1.71
N LEU A 9 3.85 5.18 -1.24
CA LEU A 9 3.18 4.07 -1.90
C LEU A 9 1.66 4.25 -1.92
N LEU A 10 1.04 4.63 -0.79
CA LEU A 10 -0.38 4.94 -0.74
C LEU A 10 -0.77 6.05 -1.73
N TYR A 11 0.05 7.10 -1.81
CA TYR A 11 -0.17 8.18 -2.77
C TYR A 11 -0.04 7.69 -4.22
N ARG A 12 0.93 6.81 -4.51
CA ARG A 12 1.07 6.20 -5.82
C ARG A 12 -0.13 5.33 -6.19
N LEU A 13 -0.56 4.42 -5.32
CA LEU A 13 -1.77 3.60 -5.54
C LEU A 13 -3.04 4.45 -5.76
N LYS A 14 -3.11 5.61 -5.11
CA LYS A 14 -4.20 6.57 -5.32
C LYS A 14 -4.15 7.22 -6.70
N LYS A 15 -2.97 7.68 -7.14
CA LYS A 15 -2.81 8.57 -8.30
C LYS A 15 -2.47 7.86 -9.61
N ASP A 16 -1.74 6.75 -9.54
CA ASP A 16 -1.23 5.99 -10.68
C ASP A 16 -2.13 4.78 -10.92
N GLN A 17 -3.04 4.91 -11.88
CA GLN A 17 -4.00 3.86 -12.21
C GLN A 17 -3.31 2.60 -12.75
N ASP A 18 -2.26 2.75 -13.55
CA ASP A 18 -1.53 1.61 -14.13
C ASP A 18 -0.80 0.83 -13.03
N PHE A 19 -0.17 1.54 -12.10
CA PHE A 19 0.43 0.92 -10.93
C PHE A 19 -0.61 0.23 -10.05
N ARG A 20 -1.76 0.86 -9.82
CA ARG A 20 -2.86 0.24 -9.07
C ARG A 20 -3.35 -1.03 -9.75
N ALA A 21 -3.55 -1.03 -11.06
CA ALA A 21 -3.97 -2.22 -11.80
C ALA A 21 -2.94 -3.37 -11.69
N ARG A 22 -1.64 -3.05 -11.77
CA ARG A 22 -0.56 -4.03 -11.54
C ARG A 22 -0.57 -4.57 -10.11
N PHE A 23 -0.79 -3.70 -9.13
CA PHE A 23 -0.90 -4.08 -7.72
C PHE A 23 -2.12 -4.96 -7.45
N GLU A 24 -3.26 -4.68 -8.09
CA GLU A 24 -4.47 -5.49 -7.97
C GLU A 24 -4.28 -6.88 -8.60
N ALA A 25 -3.53 -6.97 -9.71
CA ALA A 25 -3.22 -8.23 -10.38
C ALA A 25 -2.20 -9.08 -9.59
N ASP A 26 -1.12 -8.47 -9.11
CA ASP A 26 -0.11 -9.12 -8.26
C ASP A 26 0.58 -8.10 -7.35
N ALA A 27 0.06 -7.98 -6.12
CA ALA A 27 0.61 -7.06 -5.12
C ALA A 27 2.05 -7.40 -4.76
N ARG A 28 2.44 -8.68 -4.73
CA ARG A 28 3.78 -9.09 -4.32
C ARG A 28 4.80 -8.67 -5.38
N ALA A 29 4.49 -8.89 -6.65
CA ALA A 29 5.33 -8.47 -7.76
C ALA A 29 5.39 -6.94 -7.89
N ALA A 30 4.25 -6.25 -7.75
CA ALA A 30 4.18 -4.80 -7.85
C ALA A 30 5.00 -4.06 -6.78
N LEU A 31 5.24 -4.68 -5.62
CA LEU A 31 6.02 -4.12 -4.52
C LEU A 31 7.52 -4.44 -4.57
N VAL A 32 7.99 -5.20 -5.56
CA VAL A 32 9.43 -5.44 -5.73
C VAL A 32 10.16 -4.12 -6.01
N GLY A 33 11.28 -3.89 -5.32
CA GLY A 33 12.07 -2.66 -5.45
C GLY A 33 11.59 -1.47 -4.61
N PHE A 34 10.45 -1.57 -3.92
CA PHE A 34 10.06 -0.57 -2.92
C PHE A 34 10.82 -0.81 -1.60
N ASP A 35 11.24 0.29 -0.98
CA ASP A 35 11.90 0.33 0.34
C ASP A 35 10.87 0.10 1.47
N LEU A 36 10.32 -1.10 1.51
CA LEU A 36 9.40 -1.58 2.53
C LEU A 36 10.06 -2.70 3.33
N THR A 37 9.83 -2.68 4.64
CA THR A 37 10.03 -3.87 5.48
C THR A 37 9.15 -5.03 5.02
N ASP A 38 9.52 -6.23 5.47
CA ASP A 38 8.67 -7.42 5.29
C ASP A 38 7.28 -7.23 5.91
N ALA A 39 7.19 -6.55 7.06
CA ALA A 39 5.91 -6.30 7.74
C ALA A 39 5.02 -5.33 6.94
N GLU A 40 5.56 -4.24 6.42
CA GLU A 40 4.82 -3.30 5.56
C GLU A 40 4.39 -3.98 4.26
N ARG A 41 5.30 -4.70 3.61
CA ARG A 41 4.99 -5.44 2.38
C ARG A 41 3.88 -6.46 2.63
N ALA A 42 3.97 -7.24 3.71
CA ALA A 42 2.94 -8.20 4.08
C ALA A 42 1.59 -7.51 4.33
N ALA A 43 1.58 -6.36 5.00
CA ALA A 43 0.35 -5.59 5.24
C ALA A 43 -0.31 -5.11 3.93
N PHE A 44 0.47 -4.61 2.96
CA PHE A 44 -0.04 -4.24 1.65
C PHE A 44 -0.55 -5.46 0.84
N VAL A 45 0.20 -6.55 0.82
CA VAL A 45 -0.21 -7.78 0.12
C VAL A 45 -1.48 -8.37 0.70
N ALA A 46 -1.60 -8.40 2.04
CA ALA A 46 -2.80 -8.84 2.74
C ALA A 46 -3.95 -7.82 2.68
N ARG A 47 -3.70 -6.61 2.18
CA ARG A 47 -4.63 -5.46 2.19
C ARG A 47 -5.15 -5.16 3.61
N ASP A 48 -4.29 -5.37 4.62
CA ASP A 48 -4.62 -5.14 6.01
C ASP A 48 -4.53 -3.65 6.33
N ILE A 49 -5.65 -2.95 6.12
CA ILE A 49 -5.79 -1.52 6.35
C ILE A 49 -5.41 -1.10 7.77
N ARG A 50 -5.77 -1.91 8.78
CA ARG A 50 -5.43 -1.63 10.18
C ARG A 50 -3.93 -1.70 10.36
N LYS A 51 -3.30 -2.74 9.83
CA LYS A 51 -1.85 -2.92 9.93
C LYS A 51 -1.08 -1.85 9.16
N ILE A 52 -1.54 -1.45 7.98
CA ILE A 52 -0.96 -0.34 7.22
C ILE A 52 -1.03 0.97 8.02
N ASN A 53 -2.13 1.21 8.74
CA ASN A 53 -2.26 2.38 9.60
C ASN A 53 -1.34 2.32 10.84
N GLU A 54 -1.26 1.17 11.51
CA GLU A 54 -0.33 0.95 12.64
C GLU A 54 1.14 1.17 12.24
N LEU A 55 1.50 0.78 11.01
CA LEU A 55 2.83 0.97 10.43
C LEU A 55 3.08 2.40 9.94
N GLY A 56 2.13 3.32 10.19
CA GLY A 56 2.30 4.75 9.97
C GLY A 56 1.75 5.26 8.63
N GLY A 57 0.96 4.47 7.93
CA GLY A 57 0.14 4.93 6.81
C GLY A 57 -0.98 5.86 7.28
N TYR A 58 -1.16 6.99 6.62
CA TYR A 58 -2.21 7.93 6.97
C TYR A 58 -3.59 7.38 6.64
N LEU A 59 -4.46 7.27 7.64
CA LEU A 59 -5.80 6.70 7.49
C LEU A 59 -6.58 7.33 6.33
N HIS A 60 -6.53 8.66 6.17
CA HIS A 60 -7.21 9.35 5.07
C HIS A 60 -6.68 8.95 3.68
N LEU A 61 -5.40 8.59 3.55
CA LEU A 61 -4.85 8.08 2.30
C LEU A 61 -5.34 6.66 2.06
N VAL A 62 -5.23 5.79 3.08
CA VAL A 62 -5.63 4.38 3.01
C VAL A 62 -7.08 4.24 2.58
N MET A 63 -7.98 5.01 3.19
CA MET A 63 -9.41 5.04 2.84
C MET A 63 -9.70 5.62 1.46
N SER A 64 -8.75 6.35 0.86
CA SER A 64 -8.91 6.99 -0.46
C SER A 64 -8.32 6.18 -1.61
N VAL A 65 -7.66 5.05 -1.35
CA VAL A 65 -7.15 4.15 -2.40
C VAL A 65 -8.27 3.17 -2.81
N PRO A 66 -8.76 3.23 -4.07
CA PRO A 66 -9.74 2.27 -4.56
C PRO A 66 -9.21 0.83 -4.47
N GLY A 67 -10.06 -0.12 -4.07
CA GLY A 67 -9.72 -1.55 -4.04
C GLY A 67 -8.78 -1.99 -2.92
N LEU A 68 -8.24 -1.06 -2.14
CA LEU A 68 -7.34 -1.36 -1.01
C LEU A 68 -8.12 -1.74 0.25
N ALA A 69 -9.22 -1.05 0.54
CA ALA A 69 -10.18 -1.45 1.58
C ALA A 69 -11.22 -2.39 0.95
N ALA A 70 -10.84 -3.65 0.69
CA ALA A 70 -11.81 -4.68 0.35
C ALA A 70 -12.40 -5.23 1.66
N HIS A 71 -13.73 -5.17 1.77
CA HIS A 71 -14.51 -5.74 2.87
C HIS A 71 -14.46 -7.27 2.88
#